data_AF-A0A820LYJ9-F1
#
_entry.id   AF-A0A820LYJ9-F1
#
_cell.length_a   1.000
_cell.length_b   1.000
_cell.length_c   1.000
_cell.angle_alpha   90.00
_cell.angle_beta   90.00
_cell.angle_gamma   90.00
#
_symmetry.space_group_name_H-M   'P 1'
#
loop_
_entity.id
_entity.type
_entity.pdbx_description
1 polymer ?
#
loop_
_entity_poly.entity_id
_entity_poly.type
_entity_poly.pdbx_seq_one_letter_code
_entity_poly.pdbx_strand_id
1 'polypeptide(L)'
;IGRLITEKAYESYFPLHEPLRDDVRHIDDEELNDREKLRKHWATMRRCFKFQPLSLIRSYMGEKIAFYFVLTGFYNQMLIPPAIVGVIIFIY
;
A
#
# COMPACT_ATOMS: atom_id res chain seq x y z
N ILE A 1 27.14 4.45 -7.56
CA ILE A 1 25.95 4.46 -8.46
C ILE A 1 25.33 5.84 -8.56
N GLY A 2 24.95 6.49 -7.45
CA GLY A 2 24.34 7.84 -7.50
C GLY A 2 25.12 8.85 -8.35
N ARG A 3 26.44 8.92 -8.17
CA ARG A 3 27.32 9.78 -8.98
C ARG A 3 27.26 9.48 -10.49
N LEU A 4 27.17 8.22 -10.88
CA LEU A 4 27.15 7.79 -12.29
C LEU A 4 25.82 8.12 -12.97
N ILE A 5 24.72 8.13 -12.21
CA ILE A 5 23.42 8.61 -12.69
C ILE A 5 23.46 10.13 -12.86
N THR A 6 24.02 10.86 -11.88
CA THR A 6 24.19 12.32 -11.95
C THR A 6 25.06 12.74 -13.13
N GLU A 7 26.12 11.99 -13.42
CA GLU A 7 27.01 12.19 -14.56
C GLU A 7 26.40 11.72 -15.90
N LYS A 8 25.14 11.24 -15.92
CA LYS A 8 24.44 10.67 -17.09
C LYS A 8 25.17 9.50 -17.77
N ALA A 9 26.07 8.83 -17.06
CA ALA A 9 26.67 7.57 -17.51
C ALA A 9 25.65 6.41 -17.44
N TYR A 10 24.66 6.52 -16.54
CA TYR A 10 23.48 5.66 -16.50
C TYR A 10 22.21 6.52 -16.54
N GLU A 11 21.18 6.04 -17.24
CA GLU A 11 19.89 6.72 -17.35
C GLU A 11 19.03 6.54 -16.09
N SER A 12 18.94 5.32 -15.57
CA SER A 12 18.15 5.02 -14.37
C SER A 12 18.63 3.76 -13.65
N TYR A 13 18.25 3.64 -12.39
CA TYR A 13 18.44 2.44 -11.58
C TYR A 13 17.19 2.24 -10.72
N PHE A 14 16.63 1.04 -10.79
CA PHE A 14 15.46 0.66 -10.01
C PHE A 14 15.55 -0.83 -9.66
N PRO A 15 15.03 -1.24 -8.49
CA PRO A 15 14.91 -2.65 -8.15
C PRO A 15 13.88 -3.31 -9.07
N LEU A 16 14.13 -4.58 -9.42
CA LEU A 16 13.16 -5.36 -10.17
C LEU A 16 12.06 -5.87 -9.23
N HIS A 17 10.80 -5.69 -9.62
CA HIS A 17 9.67 -6.24 -8.88
C HIS A 17 9.35 -7.67 -9.33
N GLU A 18 8.75 -8.45 -8.43
CA GLU A 18 8.21 -9.77 -8.74
C GLU A 18 7.12 -9.68 -9.83
N PRO A 19 7.03 -10.70 -10.71
CA PRO A 19 5.98 -10.75 -11.74
C PRO A 19 4.59 -10.84 -11.10
N LEU A 20 3.59 -10.29 -11.79
CA LEU A 20 2.19 -10.32 -11.39
C LEU A 20 1.41 -11.23 -12.35
N ARG A 21 0.73 -12.24 -11.82
CA ARG A 21 -0.29 -12.99 -12.58
C ARG A 21 -1.57 -12.15 -12.72
N ASP A 22 -2.34 -12.31 -13.77
CA ASP A 22 -3.59 -11.54 -13.91
C ASP A 22 -4.68 -12.02 -12.96
N ASP A 23 -4.77 -13.34 -12.71
CA ASP A 23 -5.71 -13.91 -11.77
C ASP A 23 -5.00 -14.57 -10.58
N VAL A 24 -5.22 -14.01 -9.40
CA VAL A 24 -4.70 -14.52 -8.11
C VAL A 24 -5.83 -14.80 -7.12
N ARG A 25 -7.09 -14.74 -7.56
CA ARG A 25 -8.26 -14.84 -6.68
C ARG A 25 -8.41 -16.25 -6.10
N HIS A 26 -8.11 -17.26 -6.91
CA HIS A 26 -8.29 -18.68 -6.59
C HIS A 26 -7.00 -19.38 -6.15
N ILE A 27 -5.87 -18.66 -6.13
CA ILE A 27 -4.57 -19.20 -5.74
C ILE A 27 -4.42 -19.07 -4.23
N ASP A 28 -3.93 -20.13 -3.59
CA ASP A 28 -3.66 -20.16 -2.16
C ASP A 28 -2.53 -19.19 -1.78
N ASP A 29 -2.63 -18.60 -0.59
CA ASP A 29 -1.69 -17.56 -0.17
C ASP A 29 -0.25 -18.07 -0.05
N GLU A 30 -0.03 -19.37 0.16
CA GLU A 30 1.31 -19.98 0.23
C GLU A 30 2.03 -19.97 -1.13
N GLU A 31 1.29 -20.07 -2.23
CA GLU A 31 1.83 -20.05 -3.61
C GLU A 31 1.96 -18.64 -4.19
N LEU A 32 1.54 -17.62 -3.44
CA LEU A 32 1.57 -16.23 -3.88
C LEU A 32 2.88 -15.54 -3.49
N ASN A 33 3.42 -14.81 -4.45
CA ASN A 33 4.50 -13.85 -4.22
C ASN A 33 4.02 -12.72 -3.30
N ASP A 34 4.94 -12.05 -2.60
CA ASP A 34 4.59 -10.99 -1.65
C ASP A 34 3.86 -9.83 -2.33
N ARG A 35 4.26 -9.49 -3.57
CA ARG A 35 3.55 -8.52 -4.39
C ARG A 35 2.11 -8.92 -4.69
N GLU A 36 1.87 -10.20 -4.97
CA GLU A 36 0.56 -10.73 -5.32
C GLU A 36 -0.36 -10.79 -4.09
N LYS A 37 0.18 -11.19 -2.94
CA LYS A 37 -0.51 -11.11 -1.63
C LYS A 37 -0.96 -9.68 -1.34
N LEU A 38 -0.07 -8.71 -1.55
CA LEU A 38 -0.36 -7.29 -1.31
C LEU A 38 -1.52 -6.80 -2.20
N ARG A 39 -1.55 -7.21 -3.47
CA ARG A 39 -2.66 -6.89 -4.38
C ARG A 39 -3.97 -7.54 -3.94
N LYS A 40 -3.95 -8.82 -3.60
CA LYS A 40 -5.13 -9.61 -3.20
C LYS A 40 -5.78 -9.08 -1.92
N HIS A 41 -4.96 -8.71 -0.93
CA HIS A 41 -5.44 -8.36 0.41
C HIS A 41 -5.60 -6.86 0.65
N TRP A 42 -4.87 -6.01 -0.06
CA TRP A 42 -4.83 -4.57 0.22
C TRP A 42 -5.11 -3.69 -1.01
N ALA A 43 -4.34 -3.83 -2.09
CA ALA A 43 -4.43 -2.94 -3.26
C ALA A 43 -5.61 -3.25 -4.21
N THR A 44 -6.77 -3.61 -3.64
CA THR A 44 -8.02 -3.83 -4.36
C THR A 44 -9.09 -2.90 -3.80
N MET A 45 -9.86 -2.23 -4.66
CA MET A 45 -10.89 -1.26 -4.22
C MET A 45 -11.89 -1.83 -3.21
N ARG A 46 -12.24 -3.12 -3.33
CA ARG A 46 -13.13 -3.81 -2.37
C ARG A 46 -12.56 -3.91 -0.95
N ARG A 47 -11.26 -3.70 -0.76
CA ARG A 47 -10.54 -3.82 0.52
C ARG A 47 -10.28 -2.46 1.16
N CYS A 48 -10.70 -1.34 0.57
CA CYS A 48 -10.48 0.00 1.14
C CYS A 48 -11.14 0.20 2.52
N PHE A 49 -12.21 -0.55 2.82
CA PHE A 49 -12.90 -0.53 4.11
C PHE A 49 -12.33 -1.50 5.15
N LYS A 50 -11.31 -2.30 4.79
CA LYS A 50 -10.63 -3.21 5.73
C LYS A 50 -9.40 -2.54 6.35
N PHE A 51 -8.98 -3.04 7.51
CA PHE A 51 -7.70 -2.66 8.09
C PHE A 51 -6.53 -3.00 7.15
N GLN A 52 -5.53 -2.13 7.13
CA GLN A 52 -4.36 -2.29 6.27
C GLN A 52 -3.45 -3.41 6.82
N PRO A 53 -2.96 -4.34 5.98
CA PRO A 53 -2.01 -5.38 6.39
C PRO A 53 -0.58 -4.79 6.49
N LEU A 54 -0.31 -4.09 7.58
CA LEU A 54 0.93 -3.33 7.79
C LEU A 54 2.19 -4.21 7.77
N SER A 55 2.10 -5.43 8.28
CA SER A 55 3.21 -6.40 8.26
C SER A 55 3.64 -6.75 6.84
N LEU A 56 2.68 -6.94 5.94
CA LEU A 56 2.90 -7.28 4.53
C LEU A 56 3.41 -6.08 3.72
N ILE A 57 2.89 -4.88 4.01
CA ILE A 57 3.41 -3.64 3.41
C ILE A 57 4.87 -3.43 3.84
N ARG A 58 5.18 -3.68 5.12
CA ARG A 58 6.54 -3.55 5.66
C ARG A 58 7.51 -4.55 5.04
N SER A 59 7.12 -5.81 4.88
CA SER A 59 8.02 -6.82 4.29
C SER A 59 8.32 -6.52 2.82
N TYR A 60 7.33 -6.03 2.06
CA TYR A 60 7.49 -5.81 0.62
C TYR A 60 8.04 -4.42 0.25
N MET A 61 7.55 -3.34 0.89
CA MET A 61 7.92 -1.95 0.59
C MET A 61 8.97 -1.38 1.55
N GLY A 62 9.31 -2.11 2.61
CA GLY A 62 10.22 -1.63 3.66
C GLY A 62 9.53 -0.73 4.69
N GLU A 63 10.28 -0.42 5.75
CA GLU A 63 9.75 0.27 6.93
C GLU A 63 9.32 1.71 6.65
N LYS A 64 10.10 2.46 5.86
CA LYS A 64 9.79 3.88 5.57
C LYS A 64 8.42 4.06 4.92
N ILE A 65 8.10 3.21 3.95
CA ILE A 65 6.81 3.24 3.24
C ILE A 65 5.71 2.69 4.15
N ALA A 66 5.97 1.66 4.95
CA ALA A 66 5.01 1.16 5.92
C ALA A 66 4.60 2.23 6.94
N PHE A 67 5.55 2.99 7.48
CA PHE A 67 5.26 4.09 8.41
C PHE A 67 4.40 5.19 7.80
N TYR A 68 4.62 5.52 6.52
CA TYR A 68 3.76 6.45 5.79
C TYR A 68 2.30 5.97 5.81
N PHE A 69 2.07 4.71 5.44
CA PHE A 69 0.72 4.14 5.41
C PHE A 69 0.07 3.99 6.79
N VAL A 70 0.85 3.70 7.84
CA VAL A 70 0.38 3.74 9.23
C VAL A 70 -0.18 5.11 9.57
N LEU A 71 0.59 6.17 9.29
CA LEU A 71 0.18 7.54 9.60
C LEU A 71 -1.06 7.95 8.79
N THR A 72 -1.11 7.61 7.49
CA THR A 72 -2.30 7.87 6.66
C THR A 72 -3.53 7.14 7.18
N GLY A 73 -3.40 5.87 7.55
CA GLY A 73 -4.50 5.10 8.12
C GLY A 73 -5.01 5.69 9.42
N PHE A 74 -4.10 6.05 10.32
CA PHE A 74 -4.41 6.70 11.58
C PHE A 74 -5.13 8.04 11.39
N TYR A 75 -4.61 8.89 10.50
CA TYR A 75 -5.21 10.19 10.18
C TYR A 75 -6.65 10.04 9.66
N ASN A 76 -6.87 9.13 8.70
CA ASN A 76 -8.22 8.88 8.17
C ASN A 76 -9.18 8.37 9.25
N GLN A 77 -8.71 7.50 10.16
CA GLN A 77 -9.52 7.02 11.29
C GLN A 77 -9.90 8.14 12.26
N MET A 78 -8.98 9.06 12.55
CA MET A 78 -9.26 10.23 13.39
C MET A 78 -10.24 11.22 12.75
N LEU A 79 -10.38 11.22 11.42
CA LEU A 79 -11.30 12.10 10.70
C LEU A 79 -12.75 11.59 10.72
N ILE A 80 -12.98 10.31 11.01
CA ILE A 80 -14.32 9.70 11.00
C ILE A 80 -15.27 10.35 12.03
N PRO A 81 -14.91 10.53 13.33
CA PRO A 81 -15.82 11.15 14.29
C PRO A 81 -16.16 12.62 13.95
N PRO A 82 -15.20 13.49 13.61
CA PRO A 82 -15.51 14.85 13.15
C PRO A 82 -16.37 14.89 11.89
N ALA A 83 -16.14 13.99 10.94
CA ALA A 83 -16.96 13.89 9.73
C ALA A 83 -18.42 13.52 10.05
N ILE A 84 -18.64 12.57 10.96
CA ILE A 84 -19.99 12.18 11.41
C ILE A 84 -20.69 13.38 12.08
N VAL A 85 -20.03 14.08 13.00
CA VAL A 85 -20.59 15.26 13.66
C VAL A 85 -20.91 16.36 12.65
N GLY A 86 -20.02 16.62 11.70
CA GLY A 86 -20.23 17.62 10.64
C GLY A 86 -21.45 17.30 9.76
N VAL A 87 -21.63 16.03 9.39
CA VAL A 87 -22.80 15.60 8.60
C VAL A 87 -24.10 15.75 9.41
N ILE A 88 -24.10 15.42 10.70
CA ILE A 88 -25.28 15.57 11.57
C ILE A 88 -25.70 17.04 11.66
N ILE A 89 -24.73 17.95 11.88
CA ILE A 89 -24.99 19.39 11.97
C ILE A 89 -25.49 19.96 10.63
N PHE A 90 -24.98 19.47 9.50
CA PHE A 90 -25.40 19.95 8.18
C PHE A 90 -26.83 19.56 7.80
N ILE A 91 -27.30 18.39 8.25
CA ILE A 91 -28.64 17.88 7.95
C ILE A 91 -29.71 18.46 8.90
N TYR A 92 -29.32 18.78 10.15
CA TYR A 92 -30.20 19.44 11.13
C TYR A 92 -30.47 20.90 10.75
#